data_AF-A0A5S3N7Y4-F1
#
_entry.id   AF-A0A5S3N7Y4-F1
#
_cell.length_a   1.000
_cell.length_b   1.000
_cell.length_c   1.000
_cell.angle_alpha   90.00
_cell.angle_beta   90.00
_cell.angle_gamma   90.00
#
_symmetry.space_group_name_H-M   'P 1'
#
loop_
_entity.id
_entity.type
_entity.pdbx_description
1 polymer ?
#
loop_
_entity_poly.entity_id
_entity_poly.type
_entity_poly.pdbx_seq_one_letter_code
_entity_poly.pdbx_strand_id
1 'polypeptide(L)'
;MKSFSIEKSKKTVLSPNSEFERRVIFQYYLDNDISINEFEREILNNCTVSEPESIGIIGCLLNDSSHLNTLRLAIGAKNKSNKKLAKNAASSFTSEALEKANNYYSFEKDFDLFTKIEQIVSREYDMLYY
;
A
#
# COMPACT_ATOMS: atom_id res chain seq x y z
N MET A 1 20.03 18.89 3.18
CA MET A 1 19.05 17.88 3.66
C MET A 1 18.48 17.14 2.47
N LYS A 2 18.47 15.80 2.47
CA LYS A 2 17.72 15.04 1.46
C LYS A 2 16.24 15.38 1.64
N SER A 3 15.58 15.85 0.58
CA SER A 3 14.14 16.09 0.61
C SER A 3 13.45 14.73 0.49
N PHE A 4 12.87 14.21 1.58
CA PHE A 4 12.11 12.94 1.59
C PHE A 4 10.74 13.09 0.92
N SER A 5 10.62 13.83 -0.19
CA SER A 5 9.37 13.96 -0.94
C SER A 5 9.24 12.80 -1.94
N ILE A 6 8.04 12.22 -2.05
CA ILE A 6 7.75 11.15 -3.02
C ILE A 6 7.93 11.68 -4.45
N GLU A 7 7.42 12.88 -4.72
CA GLU A 7 7.56 13.56 -6.01
C GLU A 7 9.03 13.73 -6.42
N LYS A 8 9.84 14.32 -5.53
CA LYS A 8 11.28 14.53 -5.79
C LYS A 8 12.10 13.24 -5.80
N SER A 9 11.56 12.16 -5.25
CA SER A 9 12.22 10.85 -5.16
C SER A 9 11.57 9.79 -6.04
N LYS A 10 10.82 10.19 -7.08
CA LYS A 10 10.07 9.28 -7.97
C LYS A 10 10.88 8.05 -8.41
N LYS A 11 12.13 8.24 -8.83
CA LYS A 11 13.01 7.14 -9.24
C LYS A 11 13.27 6.15 -8.11
N THR A 12 13.57 6.63 -6.90
CA THR A 12 13.75 5.79 -5.72
C THR A 12 12.46 5.08 -5.32
N VAL A 13 11.30 5.70 -5.53
CA VAL A 13 10.00 5.09 -5.18
C VAL A 13 9.60 3.98 -6.18
N LEU A 14 9.82 4.19 -7.47
CA LEU A 14 9.41 3.26 -8.53
C LEU A 14 10.48 2.21 -8.86
N SER A 15 11.76 2.53 -8.64
CA SER A 15 12.89 1.67 -8.98
C SER A 15 14.03 1.88 -7.97
N PRO A 16 13.80 1.54 -6.69
CA PRO A 16 14.83 1.68 -5.68
C PRO A 16 16.01 0.74 -5.94
N ASN A 17 17.19 1.08 -5.42
CA ASN A 17 18.28 0.11 -5.35
C ASN A 17 18.02 -0.96 -4.28
N SER A 18 17.20 -0.63 -3.27
CA SER A 18 16.75 -1.55 -2.23
C SER A 18 15.40 -1.12 -1.65
N GLU A 19 14.59 -2.09 -1.19
CA GLU A 19 13.31 -1.77 -0.54
C GLU A 19 13.44 -0.82 0.66
N PHE A 20 14.59 -0.83 1.33
CA PHE A 20 14.87 0.07 2.43
C PHE A 20 14.83 1.56 2.02
N GLU A 21 15.41 1.93 0.88
CA GLU A 21 15.43 3.33 0.43
C GLU A 21 14.00 3.88 0.22
N ARG A 22 13.14 3.05 -0.37
CA ARG A 22 11.73 3.37 -0.59
C ARG A 22 10.99 3.49 0.73
N ARG A 23 11.17 2.51 1.62
CA ARG A 23 10.48 2.48 2.92
C ARG A 23 10.81 3.69 3.77
N VAL A 24 12.05 4.18 3.78
CA VAL A 24 12.41 5.39 4.52
C VAL A 24 11.59 6.61 4.08
N ILE A 25 11.33 6.77 2.78
CA ILE A 25 10.50 7.86 2.25
C ILE A 25 9.05 7.68 2.71
N PHE A 26 8.50 6.47 2.56
CA PHE A 26 7.12 6.18 2.96
C PHE A 26 6.90 6.36 4.46
N GLN A 27 7.82 5.86 5.26
CA GLN A 27 7.79 5.98 6.71
C GLN A 27 7.84 7.45 7.14
N TYR A 28 8.65 8.27 6.47
CA TYR A 28 8.68 9.72 6.73
C TYR A 28 7.31 10.37 6.54
N TYR A 29 6.55 10.00 5.51
CA TYR A 29 5.19 10.51 5.32
C TYR A 29 4.25 10.02 6.42
N LEU A 30 4.27 8.72 6.71
CA LEU A 30 3.41 8.14 7.74
C LEU A 30 3.69 8.75 9.12
N ASP A 31 4.94 8.86 9.53
CA ASP A 31 5.34 9.31 10.86
C ASP A 31 5.00 10.77 11.11
N ASN A 32 5.07 11.60 10.05
CA ASN A 32 4.80 13.04 10.11
C ASN A 32 3.39 13.42 9.63
N ASP A 33 2.52 12.43 9.37
CA ASP A 33 1.13 12.62 8.92
C ASP A 33 1.03 13.51 7.66
N ILE A 34 1.99 13.34 6.74
CA ILE A 34 2.09 14.13 5.52
C ILE A 34 1.08 13.61 4.49
N SER A 35 0.22 14.50 4.01
CA SER A 35 -0.70 14.20 2.91
C SER A 35 0.03 14.24 1.56
N ILE A 36 -0.33 13.33 0.67
CA ILE A 36 0.20 13.29 -0.71
C ILE A 36 -0.58 14.23 -1.62
N ASN A 37 0.10 14.77 -2.63
CA ASN A 37 -0.54 15.49 -3.73
C ASN A 37 -0.98 14.53 -4.87
N GLU A 38 -1.62 15.06 -5.91
CA GLU A 38 -2.08 14.25 -7.06
C GLU A 38 -0.95 13.54 -7.81
N PHE A 39 0.20 14.20 -7.98
CA PHE A 39 1.35 13.62 -8.65
C PHE A 39 1.98 12.47 -7.84
N GLU A 40 2.06 12.65 -6.52
CA GLU A 40 2.52 11.61 -5.61
C GLU A 40 1.56 10.43 -5.57
N ARG A 41 0.25 10.68 -5.62
CA ARG A 41 -0.77 9.64 -5.77
C ARG A 41 -0.57 8.82 -7.05
N GLU A 42 -0.29 9.47 -8.17
CA GLU A 42 0.01 8.78 -9.43
C GLU A 42 1.27 7.90 -9.30
N ILE A 43 2.32 8.40 -8.64
CA ILE A 43 3.54 7.62 -8.37
C ILE A 43 3.22 6.39 -7.52
N LEU A 44 2.46 6.54 -6.44
CA LEU A 44 2.11 5.44 -5.55
C LEU A 44 1.22 4.39 -6.22
N ASN A 45 0.29 4.81 -7.07
CA ASN A 45 -0.56 3.90 -7.84
C ASN A 45 0.22 3.06 -8.87
N ASN A 46 1.37 3.55 -9.32
CA ASN A 46 2.27 2.82 -10.23
C ASN A 46 3.40 2.08 -9.48
N CYS A 47 3.44 2.16 -8.15
CA CYS A 47 4.51 1.58 -7.35
C CYS A 47 4.33 0.07 -7.20
N THR A 48 5.21 -0.71 -7.81
CA THR A 48 5.30 -2.16 -7.56
C THR A 48 6.22 -2.40 -6.36
N VAL A 49 5.63 -2.80 -5.24
CA VAL A 49 6.34 -3.20 -4.01
C VAL A 49 5.66 -4.45 -3.44
N SER A 50 6.46 -5.45 -3.03
CA SER A 50 5.96 -6.69 -2.43
C SER A 50 6.15 -6.74 -0.92
N GLU A 51 6.75 -5.70 -0.33
CA GLU A 51 7.04 -5.68 1.08
C GLU A 51 5.79 -5.25 1.89
N PRO A 52 5.27 -6.07 2.83
CA PRO A 52 3.99 -5.81 3.50
C PRO A 52 3.88 -4.45 4.20
N GLU A 53 4.95 -3.99 4.86
CA GLU A 53 4.95 -2.68 5.52
C GLU A 53 4.79 -1.54 4.51
N SER A 54 5.60 -1.55 3.45
CA SER A 54 5.51 -0.56 2.38
C SER A 54 4.15 -0.58 1.67
N ILE A 55 3.58 -1.78 1.42
CA ILE A 55 2.23 -1.92 0.87
C ILE A 55 1.21 -1.25 1.79
N GLY A 56 1.27 -1.53 3.09
CA GLY A 56 0.38 -0.93 4.08
C GLY A 56 0.49 0.59 4.17
N ILE A 57 1.73 1.13 4.12
CA ILE A 57 1.94 2.58 4.14
C ILE A 57 1.34 3.23 2.90
N ILE A 58 1.54 2.65 1.70
CA ILE A 58 0.88 3.13 0.48
C ILE A 58 -0.64 3.15 0.67
N GLY A 59 -1.21 2.10 1.27
CA GLY A 59 -2.62 2.04 1.61
C GLY A 59 -3.11 3.25 2.39
N CYS A 60 -2.38 3.60 3.46
CA CYS A 60 -2.68 4.74 4.32
C CYS A 60 -2.52 6.09 3.60
N LEU A 61 -1.51 6.23 2.74
CA LEU A 61 -1.25 7.49 2.03
C LEU A 61 -2.28 7.75 0.93
N LEU A 62 -2.70 6.71 0.21
CA LEU A 62 -3.73 6.84 -0.82
C LEU A 62 -5.09 7.16 -0.20
N ASN A 63 -5.44 6.51 0.91
CA ASN A 63 -6.68 6.75 1.65
C ASN A 63 -7.94 6.79 0.76
N ASP A 64 -8.02 5.88 -0.21
CA ASP A 64 -9.21 5.67 -1.04
C ASP A 64 -9.88 4.33 -0.73
N SER A 65 -11.13 4.18 -1.14
CA SER A 65 -11.97 3.01 -0.89
C SER A 65 -11.96 1.99 -2.03
N SER A 66 -10.95 1.99 -2.90
CA SER A 66 -10.86 0.97 -3.95
C SER A 66 -10.62 -0.42 -3.35
N HIS A 67 -11.00 -1.47 -4.07
CA HIS A 67 -10.76 -2.85 -3.62
C HIS A 67 -9.26 -3.10 -3.42
N LEU A 68 -8.42 -2.65 -4.35
CA LEU A 68 -6.97 -2.77 -4.23
C LEU A 68 -6.46 -2.09 -2.96
N ASN A 69 -6.89 -0.85 -2.71
CA ASN A 69 -6.43 -0.11 -1.54
C ASN A 69 -6.94 -0.72 -0.23
N THR A 70 -8.14 -1.29 -0.24
CA THR A 70 -8.69 -2.04 0.90
C THR A 70 -7.80 -3.24 1.25
N LEU A 71 -7.32 -4.02 0.27
CA LEU A 71 -6.36 -5.09 0.52
C LEU A 71 -5.03 -4.56 1.07
N ARG A 72 -4.52 -3.44 0.53
CA ARG A 72 -3.29 -2.80 1.06
C ARG A 72 -3.43 -2.41 2.52
N LEU A 73 -4.56 -1.81 2.89
CA LEU A 73 -4.87 -1.43 4.27
C LEU A 73 -5.01 -2.67 5.18
N ALA A 74 -5.66 -3.73 4.71
CA ALA A 74 -5.75 -4.99 5.46
C ALA A 74 -4.38 -5.64 5.71
N ILE A 75 -3.45 -5.57 4.74
CA ILE A 75 -2.05 -5.98 4.93
C ILE A 75 -1.38 -5.10 5.99
N GLY A 76 -1.52 -3.77 5.89
CA GLY A 76 -0.97 -2.81 6.85
C GLY A 76 -1.48 -3.03 8.29
N ALA A 77 -2.76 -3.35 8.44
CA ALA A 77 -3.39 -3.62 9.74
C ALA A 77 -2.80 -4.84 10.47
N LYS A 78 -2.19 -5.78 9.73
CA LYS A 78 -1.50 -6.96 10.30
C LYS A 78 -0.03 -6.68 10.67
N ASN A 79 0.48 -5.48 10.44
CA ASN A 79 1.86 -5.16 10.74
C ASN A 79 2.11 -5.21 12.27
N LYS A 80 3.06 -6.05 12.71
CA LYS A 80 3.38 -6.23 14.13
C LYS A 80 4.45 -5.27 14.64
N SER A 81 5.30 -4.76 13.76
CA SER A 81 6.46 -3.93 14.10
C SER A 81 6.08 -2.45 14.19
N ASN A 82 5.25 -1.99 13.26
CA ASN A 82 4.86 -0.59 13.13
C ASN A 82 3.42 -0.39 13.61
N LYS A 83 3.29 -0.02 14.89
CA LYS A 83 1.98 0.16 15.55
C LYS A 83 1.17 1.33 14.98
N LYS A 84 1.84 2.40 14.51
CA LYS A 84 1.17 3.55 13.87
C LYS A 84 0.51 3.12 12.57
N LEU A 85 1.26 2.39 11.73
CA LEU A 85 0.73 1.81 10.50
C LEU A 85 -0.46 0.89 10.80
N ALA A 86 -0.30 -0.07 11.71
CA ALA A 86 -1.34 -1.05 12.01
C ALA A 86 -2.64 -0.38 12.47
N LYS A 87 -2.53 0.63 13.34
CA LYS A 87 -3.67 1.40 13.83
C LYS A 87 -4.33 2.22 12.70
N ASN A 88 -3.55 3.01 11.98
CA ASN A 88 -4.08 3.88 10.92
C ASN A 88 -4.77 3.04 9.84
N ALA A 89 -4.11 1.96 9.40
CA ALA A 89 -4.65 1.09 8.38
C ALA A 89 -5.95 0.42 8.83
N ALA A 90 -5.99 -0.15 10.05
CA ALA A 90 -7.19 -0.79 10.59
C ALA A 90 -8.39 0.17 10.74
N SER A 91 -8.14 1.47 10.94
CA SER A 91 -9.20 2.49 11.00
C SER A 91 -9.70 2.97 9.64
N SER A 92 -9.01 2.63 8.55
CA SER A 92 -9.29 3.15 7.20
C SER A 92 -10.12 2.22 6.32
N PHE A 93 -10.57 1.07 6.84
CA PHE A 93 -11.50 0.17 6.15
C PHE A 93 -12.47 -0.49 7.12
N THR A 94 -13.56 -1.05 6.58
CA THR A 94 -14.54 -1.84 7.35
C THR A 94 -14.45 -3.32 6.97
N SER A 95 -14.91 -4.21 7.85
CA SER A 95 -14.99 -5.64 7.54
C SER A 95 -15.81 -5.92 6.28
N GLU A 96 -16.90 -5.17 6.06
CA GLU A 96 -17.71 -5.28 4.84
C GLU A 96 -16.93 -4.89 3.58
N ALA A 97 -16.15 -3.81 3.62
CA ALA A 97 -15.31 -3.40 2.50
C ALA A 97 -14.22 -4.45 2.21
N LEU A 98 -13.62 -5.03 3.26
CA LEU A 98 -12.63 -6.08 3.11
C LEU A 98 -13.22 -7.35 2.49
N GLU A 99 -14.40 -7.77 2.94
CA GLU A 99 -15.10 -8.93 2.38
C GLU A 99 -15.41 -8.72 0.89
N LYS A 100 -15.89 -7.53 0.50
CA LYS A 100 -16.12 -7.18 -0.91
C LYS A 100 -14.83 -7.21 -1.72
N ALA A 101 -13.75 -6.61 -1.21
CA ALA A 101 -12.46 -6.61 -1.89
C ALA A 101 -11.90 -8.03 -2.07
N ASN A 102 -12.02 -8.86 -1.03
CA ASN A 102 -11.62 -10.26 -1.08
C ASN A 102 -12.41 -11.03 -2.14
N ASN A 103 -13.74 -10.94 -2.12
CA ASN A 103 -14.60 -11.61 -3.10
C ASN A 103 -14.31 -11.15 -4.54
N TYR A 104 -14.06 -9.86 -4.73
CA TYR A 104 -13.70 -9.31 -6.03
C TYR A 104 -12.43 -9.96 -6.60
N TYR A 105 -11.37 -10.07 -5.81
CA TYR A 105 -10.11 -10.65 -6.28
C TYR A 105 -10.08 -12.18 -6.27
N SER A 106 -10.91 -12.85 -5.45
CA SER A 106 -10.96 -14.31 -5.42
C SER A 106 -11.88 -14.92 -6.49
N PHE A 107 -12.97 -14.23 -6.86
CA PHE A 107 -14.05 -14.84 -7.66
C PHE A 107 -14.55 -13.98 -8.82
N GLU A 108 -14.61 -12.66 -8.68
CA GLU A 108 -15.27 -11.81 -9.69
C GLU A 108 -14.31 -11.35 -10.79
N LYS A 109 -13.08 -10.99 -10.42
CA LYS A 109 -12.08 -10.52 -11.36
C LYS A 109 -11.35 -11.70 -11.98
N ASP A 110 -11.37 -11.77 -13.30
CA ASP A 110 -10.58 -12.73 -14.06
C ASP A 110 -9.08 -12.51 -13.80
N PHE A 111 -8.37 -13.59 -13.47
CA PHE A 111 -6.94 -13.59 -13.14
C PHE A 111 -6.10 -13.02 -14.30
N ASP A 112 -6.50 -13.28 -15.55
CA ASP A 112 -5.80 -12.79 -16.73
C ASP A 112 -5.87 -11.25 -16.87
N LEU A 113 -6.79 -10.60 -16.14
CA LEU A 113 -6.97 -9.15 -16.12
C LEU A 113 -6.25 -8.46 -14.96
N PHE A 114 -5.49 -9.20 -14.14
CA PHE A 114 -4.78 -8.60 -13.02
C PHE A 114 -3.60 -7.78 -13.52
N THR A 115 -3.52 -6.53 -13.07
CA THR A 115 -2.29 -5.77 -13.19
C THR A 115 -1.20 -6.40 -12.32
N LYS A 116 0.07 -6.15 -12.65
CA LYS A 116 1.21 -6.63 -11.84
C LYS A 116 1.11 -6.23 -10.37
N ILE A 117 0.57 -5.04 -10.09
CA ILE A 117 0.40 -4.54 -8.71
C ILE A 117 -0.67 -5.36 -7.99
N GLU A 118 -1.79 -5.65 -8.63
CA GLU A 118 -2.86 -6.46 -8.05
C GLU A 118 -2.40 -7.89 -7.79
N GLN A 119 -1.64 -8.50 -8.71
CA GLN A 119 -1.05 -9.83 -8.49
C GLN A 119 -0.18 -9.85 -7.23
N ILE A 120 0.68 -8.84 -7.05
CA ILE A 120 1.55 -8.75 -5.89
C ILE A 120 0.73 -8.53 -4.62
N VAL A 121 -0.16 -7.54 -4.59
CA VAL A 121 -0.95 -7.21 -3.40
C VAL A 121 -1.87 -8.36 -3.00
N SER A 122 -2.54 -9.01 -3.95
CA SER A 122 -3.40 -10.17 -3.68
C SER A 122 -2.58 -11.31 -3.08
N ARG A 123 -1.42 -11.63 -3.65
CA ARG A 123 -0.54 -12.68 -3.12
C ARG A 123 -0.07 -12.37 -1.69
N GLU A 124 0.38 -11.15 -1.42
CA GLU A 124 0.82 -10.75 -0.08
C GLU A 124 -0.33 -10.75 0.93
N TYR A 125 -1.54 -10.40 0.48
CA TYR A 125 -2.75 -10.50 1.29
C TYR A 125 -3.05 -11.95 1.64
N ASP A 126 -3.05 -12.85 0.66
CA ASP A 126 -3.36 -14.27 0.85
C ASP A 126 -2.40 -14.91 1.86
N MET A 127 -1.09 -14.65 1.73
CA MET A 127 -0.07 -15.17 2.67
C MET A 127 -0.24 -14.72 4.12
N LEU A 128 -0.97 -13.62 4.36
CA LEU A 128 -1.21 -13.08 5.71
C LEU A 128 -2.55 -13.53 6.31
N TYR A 129 -3.49 -13.97 5.48
CA TYR A 129 -4.87 -14.27 5.90
C TYR A 129 -5.25 -15.76 5.73
N TYR A 130 -4.48 -16.54 4.95
CA TYR A 130 -4.70 -17.96 4.69
C TYR A 130 -3.41 -18.77 4.82
#